data_AF-A0A075I7L1-F1
#
_entry.id   AF-A0A075I7L1-F1
#
_cell.length_a   1.000
_cell.length_b   1.000
_cell.length_c   1.000
_cell.angle_alpha   90.00
_cell.angle_beta   90.00
_cell.angle_gamma   90.00
#
_symmetry.space_group_name_H-M   'P 1'
#
loop_
_entity.id
_entity.type
_entity.pdbx_description
1 polymer ?
#
loop_
_entity_poly.entity_id
_entity_poly.type
_entity_poly.pdbx_seq_one_letter_code
_entity_poly.pdbx_strand_id
1 'polypeptide(L)' 'MIGVELKFEVKDILMEGIKNGLLLLYSGRNILRFLPPLVISEEDIVKTLQILDSLLTNEENRRNA' A
#
# COMPACT_ATOMS: atom_id res chain seq x y z
N MET A 1 -2.17 -9.06 -11.49
CA MET A 1 -1.84 -9.01 -10.05
C MET A 1 -0.38 -8.64 -9.93
N ILE A 2 -0.05 -7.60 -9.16
CA ILE A 2 1.32 -7.11 -8.99
C ILE A 2 1.72 -7.28 -7.52
N GLY A 3 2.91 -7.79 -7.25
CA GLY A 3 3.49 -7.88 -5.91
C GLY A 3 4.69 -6.97 -5.77
N VAL A 4 4.81 -6.28 -4.64
CA VAL A 4 5.98 -5.48 -4.28
C VAL A 4 6.54 -6.00 -2.97
N GLU A 5 7.79 -6.41 -3.00
CA GLU A 5 8.53 -6.84 -1.81
C GLU A 5 9.22 -5.62 -1.17
N LEU A 6 8.96 -5.42 0.12
CA LEU A 6 9.58 -4.38 0.92
C LEU A 6 10.70 -4.99 1.78
N LYS A 7 11.64 -4.15 2.22
CA LYS A 7 12.71 -4.56 3.15
C LYS A 7 12.21 -4.72 4.59
N PHE A 8 10.92 -4.53 4.81
CA PHE A 8 10.32 -4.45 6.13
C PHE A 8 8.86 -4.93 6.12
N GLU A 9 8.29 -5.08 7.32
CA GLU A 9 6.95 -5.61 7.49
C GLU A 9 5.86 -4.66 7.00
N VAL A 10 4.84 -5.22 6.35
CA VAL A 10 3.76 -4.44 5.72
C VAL A 10 2.60 -4.13 6.68
N LYS A 11 2.62 -4.67 7.91
CA LYS A 11 1.48 -4.64 8.83
C LYS A 11 0.96 -3.22 9.08
N ASP A 12 1.84 -2.28 9.39
CA ASP A 12 1.42 -0.92 9.72
C ASP A 12 0.91 -0.16 8.49
N ILE A 13 1.53 -0.38 7.33
CA ILE A 13 1.04 0.13 6.04
C ILE A 13 -0.37 -0.40 5.73
N LEU A 14 -0.63 -1.69 5.95
CA LEU A 14 -1.97 -2.27 5.72
C LEU A 14 -3.03 -1.62 6.60
N MET A 15 -2.74 -1.50 7.90
CA MET A 15 -3.68 -0.92 8.86
C MET A 15 -3.96 0.56 8.59
N GLU A 16 -2.94 1.30 8.17
CA GLU A 16 -3.06 2.70 7.80
C GLU A 16 -3.75 2.88 6.45
N GLY A 17 -3.51 1.99 5.48
CA GLY A 17 -4.24 1.95 4.22
C GLY A 17 -5.74 1.79 4.43
N ILE A 18 -6.15 0.84 5.28
CA ILE A 18 -7.56 0.64 5.63
C ILE A 18 -8.19 1.92 6.20
N LYS A 19 -7.48 2.65 7.07
CA LYS A 19 -7.95 3.92 7.63
C LYS A 19 -8.10 5.01 6.57
N ASN A 20 -7.28 4.98 5.52
CA ASN A 20 -7.30 5.92 4.41
C ASN A 20 -8.19 5.45 3.24
N GLY A 21 -9.01 4.40 3.44
CA GLY A 21 -9.94 3.88 2.42
C GLY A 21 -9.27 3.05 1.32
N LEU A 22 -8.03 2.61 1.52
CA LEU A 22 -7.28 1.78 0.59
C LEU A 22 -7.10 0.36 1.14
N LEU A 23 -7.77 -0.62 0.55
CA LEU A 23 -7.60 -2.02 0.90
C LEU A 23 -6.49 -2.66 0.06
N LEU A 24 -5.41 -3.06 0.72
CA LEU A 24 -4.27 -3.77 0.10
C LEU A 24 -4.25 -5.23 0.55
N LEU A 25 -3.76 -6.10 -0.33
CA LEU A 25 -3.50 -7.49 -0.01
C LEU A 25 -2.04 -7.66 0.40
N TYR A 26 -1.73 -8.74 1.11
CA TYR A 26 -0.36 -9.07 1.50
C TYR A 26 -0.06 -10.55 1.33
N SER A 27 1.23 -10.89 1.26
CA SER A 27 1.74 -12.25 1.33
C SER A 27 2.94 -12.31 2.26
N GLY A 28 2.91 -13.22 3.23
CA GLY A 28 3.96 -13.28 4.24
C GLY A 28 4.07 -11.98 5.06
N ARG A 29 5.28 -11.59 5.45
CA ARG A 29 5.51 -10.42 6.30
C ARG A 29 5.78 -9.14 5.51
N ASN A 30 6.36 -9.24 4.31
CA ASN A 30 7.00 -8.11 3.64
C ASN A 30 6.47 -7.82 2.22
N ILE A 31 5.49 -8.57 1.71
CA ILE A 31 4.99 -8.41 0.34
C ILE A 31 3.62 -7.74 0.37
N LEU A 32 3.51 -6.59 -0.30
CA LEU A 32 2.24 -5.96 -0.67
C LEU A 32 1.77 -6.47 -2.04
N ARG A 33 0.47 -6.67 -2.19
CA ARG A 33 -0.15 -7.17 -3.41
C ARG A 33 -1.24 -6.23 -3.88
N PHE A 34 -1.10 -5.79 -5.12
CA PHE A 34 -2.05 -4.97 -5.85
C PHE A 34 -2.90 -5.86 -6.76
N LEU A 35 -4.18 -5.93 -6.44
CA LEU A 35 -5.18 -6.64 -7.20
C LEU A 35 -6.42 -5.76 -7.39
N PRO A 36 -6.30 -4.64 -8.13
CA PRO A 36 -7.47 -3.85 -8.47
C PRO A 36 -8.41 -4.64 -9.39
N PRO A 37 -9.70 -4.28 -9.44
CA PRO A 37 -10.61 -4.83 -10.44
C PRO A 37 -10.16 -4.42 -11.85
N LEU A 38 -10.43 -5.26 -12.85
CA LEU A 38 -10.04 -5.00 -14.25
C LEU A 38 -10.78 -3.81 -14.89
N VAL A 39 -11.84 -3.34 -14.23
CA VAL A 39 -12.68 -2.21 -14.65
C VAL A 39 -12.33 -0.90 -13.92
N ILE A 40 -11.25 -0.88 -13.14
CA ILE A 40 -10.80 0.32 -12.42
C ILE A 40 -10.45 1.45 -13.40
N SER A 41 -10.76 2.70 -13.02
CA SER A 41 -10.42 3.89 -13.81
C SER A 41 -8.97 4.34 -13.58
N GLU A 42 -8.41 5.10 -14.53
CA GLU A 42 -7.10 5.72 -14.33
C GLU A 42 -7.09 6.71 -13.15
N GLU A 43 -8.21 7.42 -12.94
CA GLU A 43 -8.37 8.36 -11.83
C GLU A 43 -8.30 7.65 -10.47
N ASP A 44 -8.97 6.50 -10.33
CA ASP A 44 -8.92 5.69 -9.12
C ASP A 44 -7.53 5.09 -8.88
N ILE A 45 -6.81 4.74 -9.95
CA ILE A 45 -5.40 4.32 -9.86
C ILE A 45 -4.55 5.45 -9.30
N VAL A 46 -4.66 6.67 -9.86
CA VAL A 46 -3.88 7.83 -9.41
C VAL A 46 -4.17 8.15 -7.94
N LYS A 47 -5.45 8.15 -7.55
CA LYS A 47 -5.85 8.36 -6.15
C LYS A 47 -5.27 7.29 -5.22
N THR A 48 -5.30 6.03 -5.64
CA THR A 48 -4.71 4.91 -4.89
C THR A 48 -3.21 5.10 -4.71
N LEU A 49 -2.49 5.52 -5.75
CA LEU A 49 -1.06 5.78 -5.70
C LEU A 49 -0.70 6.95 -4.78
N GLN A 50 -1.51 8.01 -4.77
CA GLN A 50 -1.32 9.14 -3.85
C GLN A 50 -1.46 8.73 -2.38
N ILE A 51 -2.47 7.89 -2.07
CA ILE A 51 -2.62 7.34 -0.72
C ILE A 51 -1.39 6.49 -0.39
N LEU A 52 -1.01 5.56 -1.28
CA LEU A 52 0.13 4.67 -1.08
C LEU A 52 1.45 5.42 -0.83
N ASP A 53 1.69 6.50 -1.58
CA ASP A 53 2.87 7.36 -1.42
C ASP A 53 2.95 7.97 -0.02
N SER A 54 1.82 8.49 0.48
CA SER A 54 1.75 8.99 1.86
C SER A 54 1.99 7.89 2.89
N LEU A 55 1.44 6.69 2.71
CA LEU A 55 1.66 5.56 3.63
C LEU A 55 3.14 5.15 3.69
N LEU A 56 3.79 5.06 2.53
CA LEU A 56 5.21 4.67 2.45
C LEU A 56 6.12 5.75 3.03
N THR A 57 5.82 7.02 2.79
CA THR A 57 6.54 8.16 3.38
C THR A 57 6.40 8.16 4.91
N ASN A 58 5.19 7.92 5.44
CA ASN A 58 4.97 7.82 6.87
C ASN A 58 5.74 6.65 7.48
N GLU A 59 5.78 5.51 6.80
CA GLU A 59 6.55 4.34 7.23
C GLU A 59 8.05 4.59 7.23
N GLU A 60 8.57 5.27 6.21
CA GLU A 60 9.98 5.68 6.16
C GLU A 60 10.32 6.63 7.32
N ASN A 61 9.48 7.63 7.59
CA ASN A 61 9.68 8.55 8.71
C ASN A 61 9.67 7.84 10.07
N ARG A 62 8.76 6.88 10.28
CA ARG A 62 8.72 6.07 11.51
C ARG A 62 9.99 5.26 11.75
N ARG A 63 10.66 4.85 10.68
CA ARG A 63 11.89 4.03 10.74
C ARG A 63 13.17 4.85 10.87
N ASN A 64 13.13 6.10 10.44
CA ASN A 64 14.24 7.04 10.53
C ASN A 64 14.20 7.90 11.81
N ALA A 65 13.12 7.84 12.58
CA ALA A 65 12.98 8.45 13.90
C ALA A 65 13.57 7.57 15.00
#